data_AF-A0A3M4JME7-F1
#
_entry.id   AF-A0A3M4JME7-F1
#
_cell.length_a   1.000
_cell.length_b   1.000
_cell.length_c   1.000
_cell.angle_alpha   90.00
_cell.angle_beta   90.00
_cell.angle_gamma   90.00
#
_symmetry.space_group_name_H-M   'P 1'
#
loop_
_entity.id
_entity.type
_entity.pdbx_description
1 polymer ?
#
loop_
_entity_poly.entity_id
_entity_poly.type
_entity_poly.pdbx_seq_one_letter_code
_entity_poly.pdbx_strand_id
1 'polypeptide(L)'
;MLVLAELVSLIYQGLRAAEYQTPQTRQVANFWRLYAVSSKGMHMKSRLILWVGITALTLSVSALAKPVLHTATIDQHGNIVAQSSPWIKSVSYSTQKDYFATYKVFFKEGQFKKPPGFCSVSSIDTSDHERLFYGHAKLGGAATTEEVNVLGLMVGKRGASGDASMSFQLACSN
;
A
#
# COMPACT_ATOMS: atom_id res chain seq x y z
N MET A 1 37.30 9.06 24.17
CA MET A 1 36.15 9.54 24.98
C MET A 1 35.43 10.74 24.37
N LEU A 2 36.10 11.63 23.61
CA LEU A 2 35.42 12.78 22.97
C LEU A 2 34.45 12.42 21.82
N VAL A 3 34.72 11.36 21.05
CA VAL A 3 33.89 10.97 19.89
C VAL A 3 32.48 10.51 20.26
N LEU A 4 32.29 9.99 21.49
CA LEU A 4 30.98 9.53 21.96
C LEU A 4 30.03 10.69 22.30
N ALA A 5 30.57 11.82 22.77
CA ALA A 5 29.76 12.98 23.17
C ALA A 5 29.15 13.69 21.96
N GLU A 6 29.88 13.76 20.83
CA GLU A 6 29.36 14.35 19.59
C GLU A 6 28.29 13.47 18.92
N LEU A 7 28.47 12.15 18.95
CA LEU A 7 27.47 11.19 18.46
C LEU A 7 26.16 11.25 19.26
N VAL A 8 26.25 11.40 20.59
CA VAL A 8 25.07 11.57 21.45
C VAL A 8 24.36 12.89 21.15
N SER A 9 25.10 13.97 20.90
CA SER A 9 24.52 15.28 20.56
C SER A 9 23.81 15.27 19.21
N LEU A 10 24.37 14.58 18.20
CA LEU A 10 23.77 14.39 16.88
C LEU A 10 22.48 13.55 16.93
N ILE A 11 22.44 12.51 17.76
CA ILE A 11 21.23 11.71 17.99
C ILE A 11 20.16 12.54 18.72
N TYR A 12 20.56 13.37 19.66
CA TYR A 12 19.65 14.23 20.42
C TYR A 12 19.02 15.34 19.55
N GLN A 13 19.79 15.90 18.62
CA GLN A 13 19.28 16.87 17.65
C GLN A 13 18.35 16.21 16.62
N GLY A 14 18.64 14.98 16.19
CA GLY A 14 17.75 14.20 15.31
C GLY A 14 16.40 13.85 15.96
N LEU A 15 16.38 13.57 17.27
CA LEU A 15 15.16 13.30 18.03
C LEU A 15 14.28 14.53 18.21
N ARG A 16 14.87 15.73 18.31
CA ARG A 16 14.12 16.99 18.40
C ARG A 16 13.38 17.34 17.10
N ALA A 17 13.85 16.83 15.96
CA ALA A 17 13.17 16.98 14.67
C ALA A 17 11.97 16.03 14.50
N ALA A 18 11.82 15.02 15.37
CA ALA A 18 10.73 14.03 15.32
C ALA A 18 9.58 14.34 16.29
N GLU A 19 9.57 15.54 16.90
CA GLU A 19 8.57 15.96 17.90
C GLU A 19 7.22 16.38 17.28
N TYR A 20 7.03 16.14 15.97
CA TYR A 20 5.74 16.19 15.29
C TYR A 20 5.47 14.82 14.65
N GLN A 21 4.98 13.87 15.44
CA GLN A 21 3.84 13.01 15.07
C GLN A 21 3.61 11.94 16.15
N THR A 22 2.35 11.83 16.57
CA THR A 22 1.69 10.69 17.25
C THR A 22 1.91 10.48 18.76
N PRO A 23 0.83 10.11 19.50
CA PRO A 23 0.83 9.98 20.96
C PRO A 23 1.72 8.85 21.52
N GLN A 24 2.29 7.98 20.69
CA GLN A 24 3.26 6.97 21.15
C GLN A 24 4.65 7.55 21.47
N THR A 25 5.04 8.69 20.91
CA THR A 25 6.33 9.35 21.23
C THR A 25 6.41 9.82 22.68
N ARG A 26 5.26 10.14 23.30
CA ARG A 26 5.16 10.57 24.71
C ARG A 26 5.54 9.48 25.71
N GLN A 27 5.25 8.22 25.39
CA GLN A 27 5.60 7.08 26.26
C GLN A 27 7.11 6.83 26.28
N VAL A 28 7.76 6.97 25.12
CA VAL A 28 9.21 6.80 24.99
C VAL A 28 9.95 7.91 25.74
N ALA A 29 9.50 9.17 25.62
CA ALA A 29 10.11 10.31 26.32
C ALA A 29 10.03 10.20 27.86
N ASN A 30 8.92 9.68 28.41
CA ASN A 30 8.77 9.48 29.85
C ASN A 30 9.66 8.36 30.39
N PHE A 31 9.93 7.32 29.59
CA PHE A 31 10.85 6.24 29.96
C PHE A 31 12.30 6.74 30.08
N TRP A 32 12.72 7.66 29.21
CA TRP A 32 14.04 8.30 29.29
C TRP A 32 14.21 9.25 30.48
N ARG A 33 13.13 9.86 30.97
CA ARG A 33 13.16 10.74 32.16
C ARG A 33 13.44 9.97 33.46
N LEU A 34 13.04 8.70 33.55
CA LEU A 34 13.25 7.86 34.74
C LEU A 34 14.69 7.33 34.83
N TYR A 35 15.37 7.11 33.70
CA TYR A 35 16.75 6.62 33.71
C TYR A 35 17.79 7.70 34.07
N ALA A 36 17.47 8.98 33.90
CA ALA A 36 18.40 10.07 34.22
C ALA A 36 18.57 10.33 35.73
N VAL A 37 17.71 9.77 36.60
CA VAL A 37 17.73 10.04 38.05
C VAL A 37 18.54 9.02 38.86
N SER A 38 18.85 7.83 38.32
CA SER A 38 19.51 6.76 39.07
C SER A 38 20.95 6.50 38.62
N SER A 39 21.79 7.54 38.69
CA SER A 39 23.22 7.47 38.32
C SER A 39 24.16 7.80 39.50
N LYS A 40 23.67 7.80 40.73
CA LYS A 40 24.54 7.99 41.91
C LYS A 40 24.69 6.68 42.68
N GLY A 41 25.73 5.95 42.31
CA GLY A 41 26.31 4.88 43.12
C GLY A 41 25.89 3.49 42.67
N MET A 42 26.71 2.85 41.83
CA MET A 42 26.74 1.39 41.86
C MET A 42 28.12 0.85 41.53
N HIS A 43 28.68 0.22 42.56
CA HIS A 43 29.97 -0.42 42.64
C HIS A 43 30.09 -1.55 41.61
N MET A 44 31.14 -1.46 40.78
CA MET A 44 31.98 -2.54 40.23
C MET A 44 31.39 -3.96 40.10
N LYS A 45 30.25 -4.13 39.41
CA LYS A 45 29.79 -5.41 38.80
C LYS A 45 29.12 -5.17 37.43
N SER A 46 29.53 -4.09 36.76
CA SER A 46 28.81 -3.49 35.62
C SER A 46 29.62 -3.59 34.32
N ARG A 47 29.84 -4.82 33.85
CA ARG A 47 30.31 -5.04 32.47
C ARG A 47 29.51 -6.12 31.77
N LEU A 48 29.16 -7.21 32.46
CA LEU A 48 28.38 -8.30 31.87
C LEU A 48 26.93 -7.87 31.50
N ILE A 49 26.30 -7.04 32.35
CA ILE A 49 24.92 -6.56 32.16
C ILE A 49 24.82 -5.55 31.00
N LEU A 50 25.89 -4.80 30.76
CA LEU A 50 25.94 -3.79 29.70
C LEU A 50 25.94 -4.43 28.30
N TRP A 51 26.55 -5.61 28.14
CA TRP A 51 26.55 -6.35 26.87
C TRP A 51 25.21 -7.00 26.55
N VAL A 52 24.46 -7.44 27.57
CA VAL A 52 23.11 -8.03 27.40
C VAL A 52 22.06 -6.98 27.03
N GLY A 53 22.22 -5.73 27.49
CA GLY A 53 21.32 -4.63 27.14
C GLY A 53 21.46 -4.13 25.70
N ILE A 54 22.66 -4.24 25.11
CA ILE A 54 22.92 -3.75 23.73
C ILE A 54 22.45 -4.76 22.68
N THR A 55 22.51 -6.06 22.93
CA THR A 55 22.03 -7.10 22.00
C THR A 55 20.50 -7.17 21.91
N ALA A 56 19.76 -6.69 22.91
CA ALA A 56 18.30 -6.68 22.89
C ALA A 56 17.70 -5.58 21.98
N LEU A 57 18.43 -4.49 21.73
CA LEU A 57 17.96 -3.36 20.91
C LEU A 57 18.15 -3.57 19.40
N THR A 58 19.00 -4.51 18.98
CA THR A 58 19.27 -4.76 17.55
C THR A 58 18.31 -5.78 16.91
N LEU A 59 17.48 -6.47 17.69
CA LEU A 59 16.58 -7.53 17.18
C LEU A 59 15.16 -7.03 16.84
N SER A 60 14.86 -5.75 17.05
CA SER A 60 13.49 -5.22 16.88
C SER A 60 13.21 -4.59 15.52
N VAL A 61 14.11 -4.71 14.53
CA VAL A 61 13.78 -4.38 13.13
C VAL A 61 13.01 -5.56 12.53
N SER A 62 11.80 -5.80 13.04
CA SER A 62 10.83 -6.61 12.34
C SER A 62 10.66 -5.98 10.96
N ALA A 63 11.07 -6.72 9.92
CA ALA A 63 10.94 -6.31 8.53
C ALA A 63 9.47 -6.06 8.20
N LEU A 64 9.03 -4.81 8.38
CA LEU A 64 7.74 -4.33 7.92
C LEU A 64 7.85 -4.21 6.40
N ALA A 65 7.74 -5.35 5.70
CA ALA A 65 7.64 -5.37 4.26
C ALA A 65 6.40 -4.55 3.90
N LYS A 66 6.62 -3.38 3.29
CA LYS A 66 5.52 -2.53 2.84
C LYS A 66 4.66 -3.34 1.87
N PRO A 67 3.32 -3.28 1.98
CA PRO A 67 2.44 -3.94 1.02
C PRO A 67 2.85 -3.51 -0.40
N VAL A 68 3.10 -4.50 -1.27
CA VAL A 68 3.48 -4.24 -2.65
C VAL A 68 2.22 -3.89 -3.43
N LEU A 69 2.15 -2.64 -3.88
CA LEU A 69 1.04 -2.15 -4.71
C LEU A 69 1.33 -2.44 -6.18
N HIS A 70 0.42 -3.19 -6.81
CA HIS A 70 0.43 -3.47 -8.24
C HIS A 70 -0.58 -2.56 -8.93
N THR A 71 -0.17 -1.87 -9.98
CA THR A 71 -1.04 -0.97 -10.74
C THR A 71 -1.07 -1.35 -12.22
N ALA A 72 -2.18 -1.13 -12.88
CA ALA A 72 -2.33 -1.30 -14.31
C ALA A 72 -3.34 -0.30 -14.88
N THR A 73 -3.16 0.07 -16.14
CA THR A 73 -4.11 0.81 -16.97
C THR A 73 -4.56 -0.11 -18.09
N ILE A 74 -5.87 -0.32 -18.19
CA ILE A 74 -6.50 -1.16 -19.19
C ILE A 74 -7.40 -0.26 -20.05
N ASP A 75 -7.30 -0.38 -21.38
CA ASP A 75 -8.15 0.37 -22.30
C ASP A 75 -9.56 -0.23 -22.44
N GLN A 76 -10.44 0.48 -23.14
CA GLN A 76 -11.83 0.05 -23.37
C GLN A 76 -11.98 -1.32 -24.04
N HIS A 77 -10.96 -1.82 -24.74
CA HIS A 77 -10.98 -3.11 -25.43
C HIS A 77 -10.33 -4.23 -24.63
N GLY A 78 -9.88 -3.95 -23.40
CA GLY A 78 -9.19 -4.90 -22.54
C GLY A 78 -7.69 -5.01 -22.80
N ASN A 79 -7.07 -4.10 -23.54
CA ASN A 79 -5.62 -4.11 -23.72
C ASN A 79 -4.93 -3.48 -22.51
N ILE A 80 -3.83 -4.09 -22.08
CA ILE A 80 -2.99 -3.55 -21.01
C ILE A 80 -2.10 -2.46 -21.62
N VAL A 81 -2.41 -1.20 -21.32
CA VAL A 81 -1.69 -0.02 -21.85
C VAL A 81 -0.42 0.25 -21.04
N ALA A 82 -0.54 0.12 -19.72
CA ALA A 82 0.57 0.32 -18.80
C ALA A 82 0.36 -0.55 -17.56
N GLN A 83 1.45 -0.94 -16.92
CA GLN A 83 1.41 -1.59 -15.61
C GLN A 83 2.70 -1.32 -14.85
N SER A 84 2.64 -1.37 -13.53
CA SER A 84 3.83 -1.66 -12.71
C SER A 84 4.45 -2.99 -13.16
N SER A 85 5.63 -3.37 -12.66
CA SER A 85 6.33 -4.63 -12.97
C SER A 85 5.40 -5.76 -13.42
N PRO A 86 5.61 -6.38 -14.61
CA PRO A 86 4.58 -7.17 -15.29
C PRO A 86 3.92 -8.25 -14.42
N TRP A 87 2.65 -8.06 -14.08
CA TRP A 87 1.91 -8.87 -13.08
C TRP A 87 0.57 -9.41 -13.60
N ILE A 88 0.02 -8.82 -14.67
CA ILE A 88 -1.17 -9.33 -15.37
C ILE A 88 -0.72 -10.29 -16.49
N LYS A 89 -1.40 -11.44 -16.59
CA LYS A 89 -1.20 -12.43 -17.65
C LYS A 89 -2.00 -12.08 -18.90
N SER A 90 -3.29 -11.82 -18.74
CA SER A 90 -4.21 -11.49 -19.83
C SER A 90 -5.46 -10.81 -19.29
N VAL A 91 -6.24 -10.20 -20.17
CA VAL A 91 -7.57 -9.69 -19.88
C VAL A 91 -8.55 -10.32 -20.86
N SER A 92 -9.60 -10.95 -20.35
CA SER A 92 -10.74 -11.36 -21.18
C SER A 92 -11.81 -10.28 -21.10
N TYR A 93 -12.10 -9.69 -22.25
CA TYR A 93 -13.08 -8.62 -22.38
C TYR A 93 -14.32 -9.12 -23.13
N SER A 94 -15.49 -8.78 -22.62
CA SER A 94 -16.78 -9.04 -23.25
C SER A 94 -17.74 -7.90 -22.95
N THR A 95 -18.53 -7.49 -23.92
CA THR A 95 -19.53 -6.45 -23.75
C THR A 95 -20.90 -6.93 -24.21
N GLN A 96 -21.94 -6.45 -23.54
CA GLN A 96 -23.32 -6.63 -23.96
C GLN A 96 -23.93 -5.25 -24.18
N LYS A 97 -24.46 -5.05 -25.39
CA LYS A 97 -25.14 -3.81 -25.76
C LYS A 97 -26.27 -3.51 -24.77
N ASP A 98 -26.35 -2.25 -24.38
CA ASP A 98 -27.34 -1.71 -23.44
C ASP A 98 -27.28 -2.31 -22.03
N TYR A 99 -26.14 -2.94 -21.68
CA TYR A 99 -25.87 -3.51 -20.37
C TYR A 99 -24.49 -3.10 -19.87
N PHE A 100 -23.74 -4.02 -19.24
CA PHE A 100 -22.37 -3.78 -18.76
C PHE A 100 -21.31 -4.42 -19.66
N ALA A 101 -20.12 -3.82 -19.63
CA ALA A 101 -18.90 -4.46 -20.11
C ALA A 101 -18.23 -5.23 -18.96
N THR A 102 -17.65 -6.38 -19.26
CA THR A 102 -16.92 -7.21 -18.29
C THR A 102 -15.47 -7.37 -18.73
N TYR A 103 -14.57 -7.19 -17.78
CA TYR A 103 -13.14 -7.38 -17.92
C TYR A 103 -12.68 -8.36 -16.84
N LYS A 104 -12.32 -9.57 -17.25
CA LYS A 104 -11.68 -10.55 -16.36
C LYS A 104 -10.18 -10.39 -16.47
N VAL A 105 -9.56 -9.85 -15.43
CA VAL A 105 -8.11 -9.61 -15.40
C VAL A 105 -7.46 -10.82 -14.73
N PHE A 106 -6.74 -11.62 -15.52
CA PHE A 106 -6.01 -12.78 -15.03
C PHE A 106 -4.62 -12.38 -14.57
N PHE A 107 -4.27 -12.73 -13.34
CA PHE A 107 -2.95 -12.51 -12.79
C PHE A 107 -1.95 -13.53 -13.32
N LYS A 108 -0.66 -13.18 -13.30
CA LYS A 108 0.40 -14.17 -13.51
C LYS A 108 0.37 -15.22 -12.41
N GLU A 109 0.75 -16.44 -12.78
CA GLU A 109 0.82 -17.54 -11.83
C GLU A 109 1.77 -17.19 -10.67
N GLY A 110 1.31 -17.42 -9.44
CA GLY A 110 2.08 -17.10 -8.24
C GLY A 110 2.21 -15.62 -7.92
N GLN A 111 1.58 -14.71 -8.69
CA GLN A 111 1.60 -13.26 -8.41
C GLN A 111 1.04 -12.95 -7.02
N PHE A 112 -0.08 -13.58 -6.68
CA PHE A 112 -0.75 -13.45 -5.38
C PHE A 112 -0.82 -14.84 -4.73
N LYS A 113 -0.11 -15.03 -3.61
CA LYS A 113 -0.11 -16.30 -2.85
C LYS A 113 -1.41 -16.53 -2.06
N LYS A 114 -2.14 -15.44 -1.81
CA LYS A 114 -3.46 -15.37 -1.17
C LYS A 114 -4.27 -14.34 -1.95
N PRO A 115 -5.62 -14.36 -1.87
CA PRO A 115 -6.42 -13.30 -2.47
C PRO A 115 -5.90 -11.93 -2.03
N PRO A 116 -5.74 -10.95 -2.94
CA PRO A 116 -5.31 -9.61 -2.60
C PRO A 116 -6.14 -9.05 -1.43
N GLY A 117 -5.49 -8.50 -0.40
CA GLY A 117 -6.20 -7.84 0.71
C GLY A 117 -7.03 -6.64 0.24
N PHE A 118 -6.64 -6.04 -0.89
CA PHE A 118 -7.35 -4.94 -1.51
C PHE A 118 -7.17 -4.93 -3.03
N CYS A 119 -8.26 -4.61 -3.73
CA CYS A 119 -8.21 -4.08 -5.09
C CYS A 119 -9.13 -2.86 -5.19
N SER A 120 -8.77 -1.92 -6.06
CA SER A 120 -9.61 -0.79 -6.42
C SER A 120 -9.48 -0.48 -7.89
N VAL A 121 -10.55 0.07 -8.43
CA VAL A 121 -10.64 0.44 -9.83
C VAL A 121 -11.24 1.85 -9.95
N SER A 122 -10.75 2.60 -10.92
CA SER A 122 -11.24 3.93 -11.27
C SER A 122 -11.35 4.04 -12.78
N SER A 123 -12.49 4.53 -13.28
CA SER A 123 -12.63 4.87 -14.69
C SER A 123 -11.75 6.07 -15.01
N ILE A 124 -11.05 6.00 -16.13
CA ILE A 124 -10.24 7.09 -16.68
C ILE A 124 -10.67 7.46 -18.10
N ASP A 125 -11.79 6.90 -18.54
CA ASP A 125 -12.27 7.02 -19.90
C ASP A 125 -12.87 8.41 -20.14
N THR A 126 -12.26 9.16 -21.04
CA THR A 126 -12.70 10.48 -21.47
C THR A 126 -13.00 10.52 -22.97
N SER A 127 -13.24 9.36 -23.59
CA SER A 127 -13.40 9.24 -25.05
C SER A 127 -14.65 9.94 -25.57
N ASP A 128 -15.70 10.06 -24.76
CA ASP A 128 -16.89 10.85 -25.07
C ASP A 128 -17.50 11.51 -23.82
N HIS A 129 -18.41 12.45 -24.06
CA HIS A 129 -19.05 13.25 -23.02
C HIS A 129 -19.93 12.42 -22.08
N GLU A 130 -20.62 11.38 -22.58
CA GLU A 130 -21.45 10.55 -21.73
C GLU A 130 -20.61 9.69 -20.79
N ARG A 131 -19.47 9.19 -21.26
CA ARG A 131 -18.52 8.39 -20.46
C ARG A 131 -17.89 9.21 -19.34
N LEU A 132 -17.64 10.49 -19.58
CA LEU A 132 -17.15 11.41 -18.55
C LEU A 132 -18.12 11.55 -17.36
N PHE A 133 -19.42 11.60 -17.61
CA PHE A 133 -20.43 11.84 -16.56
C PHE A 133 -21.06 10.57 -16.00
N TYR A 134 -21.21 9.54 -16.83
CA TYR A 134 -21.95 8.33 -16.49
C TYR A 134 -21.07 7.08 -16.48
N GLY A 135 -19.85 7.14 -17.00
CA GLY A 135 -18.95 5.99 -17.11
C GLY A 135 -18.28 5.64 -15.77
N HIS A 136 -18.59 4.46 -15.25
CA HIS A 136 -18.02 3.94 -14.01
C HIS A 136 -17.42 2.56 -14.18
N ALA A 137 -16.16 2.42 -13.77
CA ALA A 137 -15.54 1.11 -13.58
C ALA A 137 -15.76 0.68 -12.13
N LYS A 138 -16.16 -0.58 -11.90
CA LYS A 138 -16.34 -1.15 -10.57
C LYS A 138 -15.80 -2.57 -10.50
N LEU A 139 -15.39 -3.01 -9.33
CA LEU A 139 -15.09 -4.42 -9.12
C LEU A 139 -16.40 -5.21 -9.18
N GLY A 140 -16.42 -6.28 -9.97
CA GLY A 140 -17.54 -7.22 -10.08
C GLY A 140 -17.59 -8.24 -8.93
N GLY A 141 -16.64 -8.19 -8.00
CA GLY A 141 -16.55 -9.07 -6.84
C GLY A 141 -15.20 -8.95 -6.14
N ALA A 142 -15.01 -9.76 -5.09
CA ALA A 142 -13.71 -9.90 -4.45
C ALA A 142 -12.70 -10.52 -5.43
N ALA A 143 -11.46 -10.04 -5.41
CA ALA A 143 -10.37 -10.66 -6.17
C ALA A 143 -10.04 -12.03 -5.59
N THR A 144 -9.65 -12.97 -6.45
CA THR A 144 -9.09 -14.27 -6.06
C THR A 144 -7.57 -14.22 -6.16
N THR A 145 -6.89 -15.35 -5.94
CA THR A 145 -5.46 -15.50 -6.23
C THR A 145 -5.14 -15.43 -7.72
N GLU A 146 -6.13 -15.67 -8.59
CA GLU A 146 -5.93 -15.88 -10.02
C GLU A 146 -6.51 -14.74 -10.87
N GLU A 147 -7.56 -14.07 -10.39
CA GLU A 147 -8.25 -13.06 -11.18
C GLU A 147 -8.95 -11.99 -10.34
N VAL A 148 -9.26 -10.88 -10.99
CA VAL A 148 -10.25 -9.91 -10.54
C VAL A 148 -11.17 -9.54 -11.68
N ASN A 149 -12.46 -9.44 -11.37
CA ASN A 149 -13.49 -9.04 -12.31
C ASN A 149 -13.74 -7.53 -12.19
N VAL A 150 -13.71 -6.82 -13.31
CA VAL A 150 -14.05 -5.40 -13.42
C VAL A 150 -15.24 -5.25 -14.35
N LEU A 151 -16.18 -4.39 -13.98
CA LEU A 151 -17.38 -4.08 -14.73
C LEU A 151 -17.34 -2.63 -15.19
N GLY A 152 -17.59 -2.41 -16.47
CA GLY A 152 -17.88 -1.09 -17.03
C GLY A 152 -19.38 -0.83 -17.08
N LEU A 153 -19.83 0.30 -16.54
CA LEU A 153 -21.23 0.67 -16.37
C LEU A 153 -21.49 2.13 -16.80
N MET A 154 -22.63 2.40 -17.43
CA MET A 154 -23.14 3.76 -17.68
C MET A 154 -24.23 4.09 -16.65
N VAL A 155 -23.85 4.56 -15.47
CA VAL A 155 -24.78 4.78 -14.34
C VAL A 155 -25.42 6.16 -14.43
N GLY A 156 -26.74 6.25 -14.27
CA GLY A 156 -27.46 7.53 -14.24
C GLY A 156 -27.77 8.14 -15.61
N LYS A 157 -27.27 7.54 -16.69
CA LYS A 157 -27.66 7.88 -18.07
C LYS A 157 -29.15 7.57 -18.27
N ARG A 158 -29.87 8.49 -18.91
CA ARG A 158 -31.27 8.25 -19.30
C ARG A 158 -31.34 7.39 -20.55
N GLY A 159 -32.23 6.40 -20.55
CA GLY A 159 -32.41 5.50 -21.69
C GLY A 159 -31.40 4.35 -21.69
N ALA A 160 -31.10 3.83 -22.88
CA ALA A 160 -30.24 2.66 -23.02
C ALA A 160 -28.77 3.01 -22.74
N SER A 161 -28.04 2.10 -22.09
CA SER A 161 -26.61 2.27 -21.76
C SER A 161 -25.77 2.50 -23.01
N GLY A 162 -26.12 1.86 -24.14
CA GLY A 162 -25.30 1.83 -25.34
C GLY A 162 -24.11 0.89 -25.14
N ASP A 163 -22.91 1.39 -25.41
CA ASP A 163 -21.66 0.69 -25.13
C ASP A 163 -21.08 1.14 -23.78
N ALA A 164 -20.94 0.20 -22.84
CA ALA A 164 -20.40 0.46 -21.51
C ALA A 164 -18.90 0.15 -21.37
N SER A 165 -18.21 -0.11 -22.47
CA SER A 165 -16.80 -0.55 -22.48
C SER A 165 -15.86 0.61 -22.21
N MET A 166 -15.04 0.58 -21.17
CA MET A 166 -14.31 1.75 -20.70
C MET A 166 -12.87 1.47 -20.34
N SER A 167 -12.05 2.51 -20.46
CA SER A 167 -10.68 2.53 -19.95
C SER A 167 -10.66 2.78 -18.44
N PHE A 168 -9.82 2.04 -17.71
CA PHE A 168 -9.73 2.12 -16.25
C PHE A 168 -8.32 1.89 -15.72
N GLN A 169 -8.07 2.40 -14.51
CA GLN A 169 -6.90 2.04 -13.71
C GLN A 169 -7.31 1.02 -12.65
N LEU A 170 -6.52 -0.05 -12.53
CA LEU A 170 -6.64 -1.10 -11.53
C LEU A 170 -5.45 -1.04 -10.58
N ALA A 171 -5.70 -1.09 -9.29
CA ALA A 171 -4.68 -1.19 -8.26
C ALA A 171 -5.01 -2.33 -7.31
N CYS A 172 -4.06 -3.23 -7.03
CA CYS A 172 -4.21 -4.36 -6.12
C CYS A 172 -3.01 -4.48 -5.18
N SER A 173 -3.25 -4.88 -3.94
CA SER A 173 -2.23 -5.14 -2.92
C SER A 173 -2.48 -6.47 -2.23
N ASN A 174 -1.39 -7.16 -1.89
CA ASN A 174 -1.43 -8.24 -0.89
C ASN A 174 -1.89 -7.71 0.47
#